data_AF-A0A923NUL2-F1
#
_entry.id   AF-A0A923NUL2-F1
#
_cell.length_a   1.000
_cell.length_b   1.000
_cell.length_c   1.000
_cell.angle_alpha   90.00
_cell.angle_beta   90.00
_cell.angle_gamma   90.00
#
_symmetry.space_group_name_H-M   'P 1'
#
loop_
_entity.id
_entity.type
_entity.pdbx_description
1 polymer ?
#
loop_
_entity_poly.entity_id
_entity_poly.type
_entity_poly.pdbx_seq_one_letter_code
_entity_poly.pdbx_strand_id
1 'polypeptide(L)'
;MIENIYKKYTGGTDLSFGTVTSSLQGIKTLNKNLQIMRAANRSNIANAATAHRTQYGFGDEKQLAQLEDILKDRTELKRGNGDCKAQTVAENGRRTVYLNSYKENMTREEKLAMGITLGHESYRDGVVGDAQSQFNETEEAVLGHTALAKRMQGDSMYKDMMTGFINTDINLKNDMTAFDYALATGDWGAFGKYVGDNYDYSADYWLFKLDGSIEDDGNYYFSREIVDEKGDYIPEKIEGSDFTGSKSLALLNAIGIENVQKMLGGTIDSLGQIPDEVIKSVTGLDIDKIPSSEYKSIFENNKEKLITEYLLTKNGANWDSSTSKWSGGNLTIPGLEQNDSLGVYREVDTGKYVFFTAGLDFTREDNAFSVYDDGKGGYKDRKNVAYEDRDNTSATFWMKDVFTGKDIARQTFDNAFTSIDNVNHKNSIVSEYFNMRLIDYDSRKYGVDTVGLFSNAQTAAGNTIDIQGFDGTDFKRFLYHPTDQFGTMEGCFGTMSDFQMGGYSKKENKGTGAYYFQTQLDLYKKLGIYNGYQFNVHLKGRLK
;
A
#
# COMPACT_ATOMS: atom_id res chain seq x y z
N MET A 1 3.21 -24.13 -27.19
CA MET A 1 1.80 -24.26 -26.74
C MET A 1 0.89 -23.30 -27.52
N ILE A 2 1.32 -22.05 -27.74
CA ILE A 2 0.65 -20.99 -28.50
C ILE A 2 0.35 -21.35 -29.98
N GLU A 3 1.28 -22.00 -30.71
CA GLU A 3 1.05 -22.45 -32.11
C GLU A 3 -0.10 -23.47 -32.29
N ASN A 4 -0.42 -24.25 -31.25
CA ASN A 4 -1.46 -25.29 -31.33
C ASN A 4 -2.88 -24.73 -31.14
N ILE A 5 -3.03 -23.52 -30.57
CA ILE A 5 -4.33 -22.88 -30.33
C ILE A 5 -4.87 -22.26 -31.63
N TYR A 6 -3.99 -21.75 -32.49
CA TYR A 6 -4.40 -21.02 -33.70
C TYR A 6 -4.89 -21.90 -34.86
N LYS A 7 -4.42 -23.15 -34.98
CA LYS A 7 -4.65 -23.98 -36.18
C LYS A 7 -6.06 -24.57 -36.34
N LYS A 8 -7.01 -24.38 -35.41
CA LYS A 8 -8.21 -25.24 -35.37
C LYS A 8 -9.58 -24.62 -35.73
N TYR A 9 -9.80 -23.30 -35.74
CA TYR A 9 -11.19 -22.80 -35.92
C TYR A 9 -11.33 -21.47 -36.69
N THR A 10 -11.43 -21.57 -38.02
CA THR A 10 -11.96 -20.52 -38.90
C THR A 10 -13.40 -20.88 -39.32
N GLY A 11 -14.39 -20.41 -38.56
CA GLY A 11 -15.79 -20.60 -38.91
C GLY A 11 -16.73 -20.17 -37.78
N GLY A 12 -17.04 -18.88 -37.69
CA GLY A 12 -18.05 -18.37 -36.76
C GLY A 12 -19.45 -18.84 -37.16
N THR A 13 -20.32 -19.07 -36.16
CA THR A 13 -21.75 -19.41 -36.37
C THR A 13 -22.62 -18.19 -36.08
N ASP A 14 -23.34 -17.69 -37.08
CA ASP A 14 -24.30 -16.58 -36.95
C ASP A 14 -25.48 -16.96 -36.06
N LEU A 15 -25.82 -16.08 -35.11
CA LEU A 15 -26.91 -16.21 -34.15
C LEU A 15 -27.90 -15.04 -34.17
N SER A 16 -27.86 -14.19 -35.19
CA SER A 16 -28.84 -13.10 -35.30
C SER A 16 -30.27 -13.65 -35.45
N PHE A 17 -31.24 -12.93 -34.87
CA PHE A 17 -32.66 -13.33 -34.76
C PHE A 17 -33.34 -13.64 -36.12
N GLY A 18 -32.69 -13.36 -37.25
CA GLY A 18 -33.23 -13.47 -38.60
C GLY A 18 -32.85 -14.73 -39.38
N THR A 19 -31.91 -15.56 -38.92
CA THR A 19 -31.38 -16.68 -39.74
C THR A 19 -31.44 -18.03 -39.03
N VAL A 20 -32.63 -18.45 -38.59
CA VAL A 20 -32.87 -19.85 -38.20
C VAL A 20 -33.34 -20.63 -39.43
N THR A 21 -32.41 -21.12 -40.26
CA THR A 21 -32.73 -22.04 -41.35
C THR A 21 -32.84 -23.49 -40.84
N SER A 22 -33.81 -24.20 -41.41
CA SER A 22 -34.35 -25.51 -41.04
C SER A 22 -33.35 -26.67 -41.16
N SER A 23 -32.42 -26.77 -40.21
CA SER A 23 -31.53 -27.92 -40.04
C SER A 23 -31.37 -28.31 -38.56
N LEU A 24 -30.87 -29.52 -38.29
CA LEU A 24 -30.53 -29.99 -36.93
C LEU A 24 -29.59 -29.02 -36.18
N GLN A 25 -28.79 -28.24 -36.91
CA GLN A 25 -27.97 -27.16 -36.33
C GLN A 25 -28.82 -25.99 -35.84
N GLY A 26 -29.90 -25.63 -36.55
CA GLY A 26 -30.85 -24.60 -36.13
C GLY A 26 -31.58 -24.93 -34.82
N ILE A 27 -31.92 -26.21 -34.60
CA ILE A 27 -32.53 -26.67 -33.32
C ILE A 27 -31.51 -26.60 -32.17
N LYS A 28 -30.26 -27.03 -32.40
CA LYS A 28 -29.18 -26.94 -31.40
C LYS A 28 -28.90 -25.48 -31.03
N THR A 29 -28.84 -24.61 -32.02
CA THR A 29 -28.69 -23.16 -31.88
C THR A 29 -29.84 -22.53 -31.08
N LEU A 30 -31.09 -22.90 -31.40
CA LEU A 30 -32.26 -22.42 -30.67
C LEU A 30 -32.22 -22.85 -29.19
N ASN A 31 -31.90 -24.12 -28.94
CA ASN A 31 -31.76 -24.64 -27.58
C ASN A 31 -30.67 -23.90 -26.80
N LYS A 32 -29.50 -23.66 -27.42
CA LYS A 32 -28.42 -22.90 -26.78
C LYS A 32 -28.84 -21.47 -26.48
N ASN A 33 -29.51 -20.80 -27.39
CA ASN A 33 -30.01 -19.43 -27.18
C ASN A 33 -31.01 -19.37 -26.01
N LEU A 34 -31.88 -20.37 -25.85
CA LEU A 34 -32.78 -20.48 -24.70
C LEU A 34 -32.01 -20.68 -23.38
N GLN A 35 -30.94 -21.49 -23.39
CA GLN A 35 -30.07 -21.65 -22.22
C GLN A 35 -29.39 -20.32 -21.84
N ILE A 36 -28.88 -19.58 -22.82
CA ILE A 36 -28.25 -18.26 -22.63
C ILE A 36 -29.23 -17.28 -21.99
N MET A 37 -30.46 -17.21 -22.50
CA MET A 37 -31.49 -16.33 -21.93
C MET A 37 -31.83 -16.71 -20.49
N ARG A 38 -31.94 -18.01 -20.20
CA ARG A 38 -32.19 -18.48 -18.83
C ARG A 38 -31.05 -18.11 -17.88
N ALA A 39 -29.79 -18.28 -18.30
CA ALA A 39 -28.63 -17.92 -17.47
C ALA A 39 -28.56 -16.41 -17.20
N ALA A 40 -28.73 -15.57 -18.23
CA ALA A 40 -28.75 -14.11 -18.07
C ALA A 40 -29.88 -13.64 -17.12
N ASN A 41 -31.05 -14.28 -17.19
CA ASN A 41 -32.16 -14.01 -16.29
C ASN A 41 -31.88 -14.48 -14.85
N ARG A 42 -31.27 -15.67 -14.65
CA ARG A 42 -30.89 -16.15 -13.31
C ARG A 42 -29.95 -15.18 -12.61
N SER A 43 -28.98 -14.64 -13.33
CA SER A 43 -28.01 -13.68 -12.79
C SER A 43 -28.57 -12.26 -12.63
N ASN A 44 -29.80 -11.99 -13.08
CA ASN A 44 -30.38 -10.65 -13.17
C ASN A 44 -29.48 -9.69 -13.99
N ILE A 45 -28.89 -10.17 -15.10
CA ILE A 45 -27.95 -9.43 -15.96
C ILE A 45 -28.38 -9.67 -17.41
N ALA A 46 -29.56 -9.19 -17.80
CA ALA A 46 -30.19 -9.53 -19.08
C ALA A 46 -29.31 -9.20 -20.29
N ASN A 47 -28.53 -8.12 -20.23
CA ASN A 47 -27.64 -7.72 -21.32
C ASN A 47 -26.44 -8.68 -21.53
N ALA A 48 -26.09 -9.51 -20.53
CA ALA A 48 -25.05 -10.54 -20.68
C ALA A 48 -25.42 -11.62 -21.69
N ALA A 49 -26.70 -11.77 -22.04
CA ALA A 49 -27.12 -12.70 -23.09
C ALA A 49 -26.43 -12.43 -24.44
N THR A 50 -26.11 -11.16 -24.75
CA THR A 50 -25.36 -10.83 -25.97
C THR A 50 -23.89 -11.21 -25.85
N ALA A 51 -23.26 -10.93 -24.71
CA ALA A 51 -21.89 -11.34 -24.42
C ALA A 51 -21.71 -12.88 -24.47
N HIS A 52 -22.68 -13.64 -23.95
CA HIS A 52 -22.71 -15.10 -24.05
C HIS A 52 -22.86 -15.59 -25.50
N ARG A 53 -23.65 -14.91 -26.33
CA ARG A 53 -23.74 -15.21 -27.76
C ARG A 53 -22.43 -14.92 -28.48
N THR A 54 -21.71 -13.87 -28.09
CA THR A 54 -20.36 -13.60 -28.61
C THR A 54 -19.41 -14.77 -28.34
N GLN A 55 -19.40 -15.31 -27.12
CA GLN A 55 -18.60 -16.50 -26.78
C GLN A 55 -19.06 -17.74 -27.55
N TYR A 56 -20.36 -17.95 -27.75
CA TYR A 56 -20.84 -19.10 -28.51
C TYR A 56 -20.51 -19.01 -30.01
N GLY A 57 -20.68 -17.83 -30.61
CA GLY A 57 -20.55 -17.63 -32.05
C GLY A 57 -19.11 -17.47 -32.52
N PHE A 58 -18.26 -16.86 -31.68
CA PHE A 58 -16.89 -16.48 -32.03
C PHE A 58 -15.84 -16.94 -31.01
N GLY A 59 -16.25 -17.57 -29.91
CA GLY A 59 -15.32 -17.99 -28.87
C GLY A 59 -14.42 -19.15 -29.29
N ASP A 60 -13.23 -19.20 -28.70
CA ASP A 60 -12.38 -20.39 -28.70
C ASP A 60 -12.83 -21.41 -27.62
N GLU A 61 -12.04 -22.46 -27.41
CA GLU A 61 -12.36 -23.52 -26.45
C GLU A 61 -12.51 -23.03 -25.01
N LYS A 62 -11.65 -22.12 -24.52
CA LYS A 62 -11.74 -21.60 -23.14
C LYS A 62 -12.96 -20.68 -23.00
N GLN A 63 -13.21 -19.85 -24.00
CA GLN A 63 -14.38 -18.96 -24.04
C GLN A 63 -15.70 -19.74 -24.07
N LEU A 64 -15.77 -20.82 -24.86
CA LEU A 64 -16.90 -21.74 -24.90
C LEU A 64 -17.06 -22.54 -23.61
N ALA A 65 -15.96 -22.98 -22.99
CA ALA A 65 -16.00 -23.68 -21.71
C ALA A 65 -16.57 -22.79 -20.59
N GLN A 66 -16.11 -21.54 -20.50
CA GLN A 66 -16.67 -20.58 -19.56
C GLN A 66 -18.17 -20.38 -19.79
N LEU A 67 -18.61 -20.23 -21.04
CA LEU A 67 -20.03 -20.13 -21.36
C LEU A 67 -20.79 -21.35 -20.81
N GLU A 68 -20.34 -22.56 -21.11
CA GLU A 68 -20.99 -23.79 -20.62
C GLU A 68 -21.07 -23.85 -19.09
N ASP A 69 -20.03 -23.42 -18.39
CA ASP A 69 -20.00 -23.39 -16.93
C ASP A 69 -20.94 -22.33 -16.35
N ILE A 70 -21.10 -21.18 -17.00
CA ILE A 70 -22.13 -20.19 -16.63
C ILE A 70 -23.53 -20.76 -16.87
N LEU A 71 -23.77 -21.40 -18.01
CA LEU A 71 -25.06 -22.01 -18.32
C LEU A 71 -25.47 -23.07 -17.29
N LYS A 72 -24.49 -23.88 -16.84
CA LYS A 72 -24.65 -24.96 -15.84
C LYS A 72 -24.57 -24.50 -14.39
N ASP A 73 -24.42 -23.20 -14.14
CA ASP A 73 -24.31 -22.61 -12.79
C ASP A 73 -23.08 -23.11 -12.00
N ARG A 74 -21.97 -23.36 -12.68
CA ARG A 74 -20.67 -23.69 -12.06
C ARG A 74 -19.78 -22.46 -11.89
N THR A 75 -19.86 -21.52 -12.83
CA THR A 75 -19.32 -20.17 -12.69
C THR A 75 -20.47 -19.23 -12.38
N GLU A 76 -20.30 -18.35 -11.39
CA GLU A 76 -21.27 -17.30 -11.10
C GLU A 76 -20.96 -16.03 -11.92
N LEU A 77 -22.01 -15.36 -12.40
CA LEU A 77 -21.88 -14.07 -13.08
C LEU A 77 -22.64 -13.03 -12.24
N LYS A 78 -21.95 -11.98 -11.80
CA LYS A 78 -22.48 -10.91 -10.96
C LYS A 78 -22.22 -9.54 -11.56
N ARG A 79 -22.99 -8.55 -11.11
CA ARG A 79 -22.61 -7.14 -11.26
C ARG A 79 -21.54 -6.84 -10.23
N GLY A 80 -20.51 -6.12 -10.64
CA GLY A 80 -19.52 -5.58 -9.71
C GLY A 80 -19.46 -4.06 -9.80
N ASN A 81 -18.66 -3.45 -8.93
CA ASN A 81 -18.43 -2.01 -8.89
C ASN A 81 -16.92 -1.69 -8.84
N GLY A 82 -16.07 -2.63 -9.27
CA GLY A 82 -14.61 -2.45 -9.28
C GLY A 82 -14.15 -1.50 -10.40
N ASP A 83 -12.91 -1.01 -10.28
CA ASP A 83 -12.34 0.00 -11.18
C ASP A 83 -11.98 -0.53 -12.59
N CYS A 84 -11.79 -1.84 -12.73
CA CYS A 84 -11.58 -2.51 -14.02
C CYS A 84 -12.91 -2.86 -14.72
N LYS A 85 -12.90 -3.15 -16.03
CA LYS A 85 -14.14 -3.46 -16.80
C LYS A 85 -14.86 -4.74 -16.32
N ALA A 86 -14.11 -5.73 -15.87
CA ALA A 86 -14.57 -6.95 -15.22
C ALA A 86 -13.46 -7.55 -14.35
N GLN A 87 -13.82 -8.47 -13.45
CA GLN A 87 -12.89 -9.17 -12.59
C GLN A 87 -13.36 -10.59 -12.34
N THR A 88 -12.46 -11.56 -12.47
CA THR A 88 -12.69 -12.95 -12.05
C THR A 88 -12.01 -13.21 -10.72
N VAL A 89 -12.74 -13.82 -9.78
CA VAL A 89 -12.23 -14.23 -8.46
C VAL A 89 -12.73 -15.63 -8.10
N ALA A 90 -11.96 -16.33 -7.27
CA ALA A 90 -12.39 -17.55 -6.60
C ALA A 90 -12.96 -17.21 -5.21
N GLU A 91 -14.28 -17.19 -5.08
CA GLU A 91 -14.99 -16.91 -3.82
C GLU A 91 -15.68 -18.18 -3.32
N ASN A 92 -15.46 -18.56 -2.06
CA ASN A 92 -16.11 -19.72 -1.43
C ASN A 92 -15.93 -21.03 -2.24
N GLY A 93 -14.76 -21.19 -2.88
CA GLY A 93 -14.45 -22.36 -3.74
C GLY A 93 -15.21 -22.37 -5.07
N ARG A 94 -15.88 -21.27 -5.44
CA ARG A 94 -16.60 -21.09 -6.70
C ARG A 94 -16.00 -19.92 -7.48
N ARG A 95 -15.83 -20.10 -8.78
CA ARG A 95 -15.39 -19.04 -9.69
C ARG A 95 -16.52 -18.05 -9.94
N THR A 96 -16.26 -16.77 -9.71
CA THR A 96 -17.21 -15.67 -9.86
C THR A 96 -16.63 -14.64 -10.81
N VAL A 97 -17.40 -14.25 -11.82
CA VAL A 97 -17.04 -13.17 -12.75
C VAL A 97 -17.92 -11.95 -12.46
N TYR A 98 -17.29 -10.86 -12.06
CA TYR A 98 -17.91 -9.56 -11.83
C TYR A 98 -17.85 -8.72 -13.10
N LEU A 99 -19.01 -8.31 -13.62
CA LEU A 99 -19.13 -7.36 -14.73
C LEU A 99 -19.29 -5.95 -14.16
N ASN A 100 -18.17 -5.27 -13.94
CA ASN A 100 -18.12 -3.95 -13.31
C ASN A 100 -18.71 -2.85 -14.21
N SER A 101 -18.55 -2.99 -15.53
CA SER A 101 -19.11 -2.04 -16.50
C SER A 101 -20.55 -2.34 -16.93
N TYR A 102 -21.24 -3.28 -16.29
CA TYR A 102 -22.62 -3.64 -16.66
C TYR A 102 -23.60 -2.50 -16.38
N LYS A 103 -24.48 -2.21 -17.35
CA LYS A 103 -25.60 -1.28 -17.20
C LYS A 103 -26.86 -1.85 -17.85
N GLU A 104 -28.03 -1.45 -17.37
CA GLU A 104 -29.32 -1.96 -17.92
C GLU A 104 -29.61 -1.40 -19.33
N ASN A 105 -29.19 -0.16 -19.58
CA ASN A 105 -29.43 0.57 -20.82
C ASN A 105 -28.26 0.51 -21.81
N MET A 106 -27.53 -0.62 -21.85
CA MET A 106 -26.40 -0.77 -22.77
C MET A 106 -26.83 -0.69 -24.24
N THR A 107 -26.04 0.00 -25.05
CA THR A 107 -26.12 -0.02 -26.51
C THR A 107 -25.74 -1.40 -27.06
N ARG A 108 -25.92 -1.60 -28.37
CA ARG A 108 -25.51 -2.84 -29.04
C ARG A 108 -23.99 -3.00 -29.00
N GLU A 109 -23.27 -1.91 -29.18
CA GLU A 109 -21.81 -1.83 -29.17
C GLU A 109 -21.26 -2.13 -27.77
N GLU A 110 -21.84 -1.54 -26.72
CA GLU A 110 -21.46 -1.82 -25.33
C GLU A 110 -21.66 -3.29 -24.95
N LYS A 111 -22.74 -3.92 -25.46
CA LYS A 111 -23.00 -5.35 -25.25
C LYS A 111 -21.97 -6.25 -25.92
N LEU A 112 -21.49 -5.86 -27.10
CA LEU A 112 -20.44 -6.60 -27.81
C LEU A 112 -19.07 -6.39 -27.16
N ALA A 113 -18.76 -5.16 -26.75
CA ALA A 113 -17.57 -4.86 -25.96
C ALA A 113 -17.51 -5.68 -24.67
N MET A 114 -18.64 -5.79 -23.96
CA MET A 114 -18.77 -6.69 -22.80
C MET A 114 -18.55 -8.16 -23.17
N GLY A 115 -18.92 -8.59 -24.39
CA GLY A 115 -18.60 -9.92 -24.90
C GLY A 115 -17.10 -10.17 -25.05
N ILE A 116 -16.35 -9.15 -25.49
CA ILE A 116 -14.89 -9.19 -25.57
C ILE A 116 -14.27 -9.23 -24.18
N THR A 117 -14.73 -8.37 -23.27
CA THR A 117 -14.31 -8.39 -21.85
C THR A 117 -14.58 -9.74 -21.21
N LEU A 118 -15.77 -10.32 -21.38
CA LEU A 118 -16.06 -11.65 -20.84
C LEU A 118 -15.19 -12.74 -21.51
N GLY A 119 -14.79 -12.52 -22.77
CA GLY A 119 -13.80 -13.34 -23.47
C GLY A 119 -12.41 -13.28 -22.82
N HIS A 120 -11.97 -12.11 -22.34
CA HIS A 120 -10.75 -11.94 -21.53
C HIS A 120 -10.87 -12.75 -20.23
N GLU A 121 -11.97 -12.56 -19.51
CA GLU A 121 -12.21 -13.25 -18.23
C GLU A 121 -12.20 -14.77 -18.35
N SER A 122 -12.52 -15.37 -19.51
CA SER A 122 -12.50 -16.83 -19.68
C SER A 122 -11.13 -17.50 -19.50
N TYR A 123 -10.07 -16.72 -19.59
CA TYR A 123 -8.70 -17.15 -19.34
C TYR A 123 -8.27 -16.92 -17.90
N ARG A 124 -9.10 -16.22 -17.11
CA ARG A 124 -8.85 -15.97 -15.71
C ARG A 124 -9.45 -17.07 -14.84
N ASP A 125 -8.67 -17.68 -13.95
CA ASP A 125 -9.16 -18.70 -13.02
C ASP A 125 -9.66 -18.11 -11.68
N GLY A 126 -9.25 -16.87 -11.39
CA GLY A 126 -9.62 -16.13 -10.19
C GLY A 126 -8.81 -16.51 -8.95
N VAL A 127 -7.74 -17.29 -9.12
CA VAL A 127 -6.77 -17.68 -8.09
C VAL A 127 -5.52 -16.83 -8.29
N VAL A 128 -4.97 -16.30 -7.20
CA VAL A 128 -3.70 -15.55 -7.27
C VAL A 128 -2.55 -16.56 -7.17
N GLY A 129 -1.90 -16.82 -8.29
CA GLY A 129 -0.70 -17.66 -8.39
C GLY A 129 0.62 -16.91 -8.20
N ASP A 130 1.73 -17.56 -8.53
CA ASP A 130 3.04 -16.89 -8.63
C ASP A 130 3.11 -15.94 -9.83
N ALA A 131 4.08 -15.01 -9.84
CA ALA A 131 4.18 -13.96 -10.86
C ALA A 131 4.27 -14.49 -12.30
N GLN A 132 4.96 -15.62 -12.52
CA GLN A 132 5.04 -16.22 -13.85
C GLN A 132 3.70 -16.81 -14.27
N SER A 133 2.98 -17.42 -13.33
CA SER A 133 1.63 -17.94 -13.58
C SER A 133 0.63 -16.82 -13.86
N GLN A 134 0.69 -15.71 -13.12
CA GLN A 134 -0.13 -14.52 -13.38
C GLN A 134 0.20 -13.88 -14.73
N PHE A 135 1.48 -13.79 -15.09
CA PHE A 135 1.89 -13.33 -16.43
C PHE A 135 1.31 -14.20 -17.53
N ASN A 136 1.47 -15.52 -17.42
CA ASN A 136 0.95 -16.44 -18.43
C ASN A 136 -0.59 -16.34 -18.52
N GLU A 137 -1.27 -16.21 -17.39
CA GLU A 137 -2.74 -16.04 -17.34
C GLU A 137 -3.16 -14.73 -18.03
N THR A 138 -2.47 -13.62 -17.76
CA THR A 138 -2.73 -12.33 -18.41
C THR A 138 -2.39 -12.37 -19.89
N GLU A 139 -1.25 -12.92 -20.30
CA GLU A 139 -0.85 -13.05 -21.70
C GLU A 139 -1.87 -13.86 -22.48
N GLU A 140 -2.30 -15.01 -21.95
CA GLU A 140 -3.34 -15.82 -22.57
C GLU A 140 -4.69 -15.10 -22.61
N ALA A 141 -5.05 -14.33 -21.57
CA ALA A 141 -6.28 -13.54 -21.55
C ALA A 141 -6.26 -12.39 -22.57
N VAL A 142 -5.10 -11.74 -22.74
CA VAL A 142 -4.91 -10.71 -23.76
C VAL A 142 -5.04 -11.34 -25.14
N LEU A 143 -4.25 -12.38 -25.42
CA LEU A 143 -4.32 -13.14 -26.66
C LEU A 143 -5.75 -13.60 -26.98
N GLY A 144 -6.44 -14.17 -25.99
CA GLY A 144 -7.77 -14.75 -26.14
C GLY A 144 -8.83 -13.72 -26.52
N HIS A 145 -8.86 -12.57 -25.86
CA HIS A 145 -9.86 -11.53 -26.18
C HIS A 145 -9.52 -10.77 -27.46
N THR A 146 -8.23 -10.54 -27.76
CA THR A 146 -7.80 -9.92 -29.02
C THR A 146 -8.14 -10.82 -30.21
N ALA A 147 -7.87 -12.13 -30.11
CA ALA A 147 -8.22 -13.09 -31.15
C ALA A 147 -9.74 -13.22 -31.32
N LEU A 148 -10.51 -13.15 -30.24
CA LEU A 148 -11.98 -13.07 -30.29
C LEU A 148 -12.45 -11.84 -31.07
N ALA A 149 -11.92 -10.65 -30.73
CA ALA A 149 -12.25 -9.42 -31.43
C ALA A 149 -11.89 -9.48 -32.92
N LYS A 150 -10.75 -10.10 -33.27
CA LYS A 150 -10.34 -10.32 -34.67
C LYS A 150 -11.30 -11.24 -35.43
N ARG A 151 -11.77 -12.33 -34.80
CA ARG A 151 -12.77 -13.23 -35.41
C ARG A 151 -14.10 -12.51 -35.64
N MET A 152 -14.53 -11.67 -34.71
CA MET A 152 -15.71 -10.83 -34.89
C MET A 152 -15.53 -9.80 -36.01
N GLN A 153 -14.34 -9.19 -36.13
CA GLN A 153 -14.03 -8.25 -37.22
C GLN A 153 -14.02 -8.94 -38.59
N GLY A 154 -13.61 -10.20 -38.67
CA GLY A 154 -13.58 -10.99 -39.91
C GLY A 154 -14.96 -11.45 -40.40
N ASP A 155 -15.99 -11.35 -39.56
CA ASP A 155 -17.34 -11.77 -39.89
C ASP A 155 -18.08 -10.73 -40.74
N SER A 156 -18.72 -11.16 -41.82
CA SER A 156 -19.41 -10.26 -42.77
C SER A 156 -20.51 -9.41 -42.13
N MET A 157 -21.14 -9.87 -41.05
CA MET A 157 -22.22 -9.16 -40.37
C MET A 157 -21.70 -8.13 -39.37
N TYR A 158 -20.56 -8.40 -38.72
CA TYR A 158 -20.03 -7.57 -37.63
C TYR A 158 -18.83 -6.72 -38.03
N LYS A 159 -18.24 -6.94 -39.21
CA LYS A 159 -17.03 -6.26 -39.70
C LYS A 159 -17.06 -4.75 -39.54
N ASP A 160 -18.08 -4.06 -40.05
CA ASP A 160 -18.12 -2.60 -40.07
C ASP A 160 -18.23 -2.02 -38.65
N MET A 161 -19.09 -2.62 -37.83
CA MET A 161 -19.27 -2.24 -36.42
C MET A 161 -18.00 -2.48 -35.61
N MET A 162 -17.38 -3.65 -35.75
CA MET A 162 -16.14 -3.98 -35.06
C MET A 162 -15.00 -3.07 -35.50
N THR A 163 -14.89 -2.76 -36.80
CA THR A 163 -13.89 -1.83 -37.31
C THR A 163 -14.07 -0.43 -36.72
N GLY A 164 -15.31 0.05 -36.60
CA GLY A 164 -15.61 1.29 -35.90
C GLY A 164 -15.20 1.25 -34.44
N PHE A 165 -15.60 0.21 -33.71
CA PHE A 165 -15.30 0.03 -32.28
C PHE A 165 -13.78 -0.05 -32.01
N ILE A 166 -13.06 -0.87 -32.77
CA ILE A 166 -11.60 -1.02 -32.67
C ILE A 166 -10.89 0.30 -32.93
N ASN A 167 -11.35 1.09 -33.91
CA ASN A 167 -10.74 2.39 -34.19
C ASN A 167 -10.94 3.41 -33.06
N THR A 168 -11.96 3.23 -32.22
CA THR A 168 -12.25 4.10 -31.06
C THR A 168 -11.66 3.61 -29.74
N ASP A 169 -11.48 2.30 -29.56
CA ASP A 169 -10.85 1.71 -28.37
C ASP A 169 -9.34 1.55 -28.64
N ILE A 170 -8.56 2.52 -28.16
CA ILE A 170 -7.12 2.60 -28.47
C ILE A 170 -6.34 1.40 -27.90
N ASN A 171 -6.79 0.84 -26.77
CA ASN A 171 -6.16 -0.31 -26.15
C ASN A 171 -6.37 -1.55 -27.03
N LEU A 172 -7.62 -1.80 -27.42
CA LEU A 172 -7.93 -2.92 -28.32
C LEU A 172 -7.24 -2.77 -29.68
N LYS A 173 -7.11 -1.55 -30.20
CA LYS A 173 -6.38 -1.29 -31.43
C LYS A 173 -4.89 -1.64 -31.32
N ASN A 174 -4.27 -1.30 -30.19
CA ASN A 174 -2.88 -1.62 -29.92
C ASN A 174 -2.68 -3.14 -29.78
N ASP A 175 -3.60 -3.82 -29.08
CA ASP A 175 -3.58 -5.29 -28.97
C ASP A 175 -3.61 -5.94 -30.35
N MET A 176 -4.50 -5.48 -31.22
CA MET A 176 -4.64 -6.00 -32.57
C MET A 176 -3.41 -5.75 -33.43
N THR A 177 -2.75 -4.62 -33.23
CA THR A 177 -1.51 -4.29 -33.95
C THR A 177 -0.38 -5.23 -33.53
N ALA A 178 -0.20 -5.45 -32.23
CA ALA A 178 0.79 -6.37 -31.70
C ALA A 178 0.50 -7.81 -32.12
N PHE A 179 -0.77 -8.22 -32.09
CA PHE A 179 -1.23 -9.53 -32.52
C PHE A 179 -0.99 -9.78 -34.01
N ASP A 180 -1.37 -8.82 -34.88
CA ASP A 180 -1.17 -8.93 -36.33
C ASP A 180 0.33 -8.99 -36.69
N TYR A 181 1.17 -8.25 -35.95
CA TYR A 181 2.62 -8.34 -36.11
C TYR A 181 3.15 -9.74 -35.78
N ALA A 182 2.79 -10.27 -34.60
CA ALA A 182 3.23 -11.61 -34.18
C ALA A 182 2.74 -12.71 -35.13
N LEU A 183 1.52 -12.58 -35.66
CA LEU A 183 1.01 -13.49 -36.70
C LEU A 183 1.82 -13.42 -38.01
N ALA A 184 2.19 -12.22 -38.44
CA ALA A 184 2.89 -12.02 -39.70
C ALA A 184 4.36 -12.49 -39.65
N THR A 185 5.01 -12.32 -38.50
CA THR A 185 6.45 -12.61 -38.32
C THR A 185 6.72 -13.96 -37.64
N GLY A 186 5.74 -14.51 -36.93
CA GLY A 186 5.93 -15.66 -36.03
C GLY A 186 6.57 -15.30 -34.69
N ASP A 187 6.85 -14.02 -34.43
CA ASP A 187 7.49 -13.55 -33.19
C ASP A 187 6.46 -13.34 -32.06
N TRP A 188 6.07 -14.44 -31.43
CA TRP A 188 5.20 -14.41 -30.26
C TRP A 188 5.90 -13.85 -29.01
N GLY A 189 7.23 -13.81 -28.97
CA GLY A 189 7.98 -13.17 -27.89
C GLY A 189 7.75 -11.66 -27.86
N ALA A 190 7.66 -11.03 -29.03
CA ALA A 190 7.28 -9.62 -29.15
C ALA A 190 5.85 -9.34 -28.64
N PHE A 191 4.90 -10.27 -28.85
CA PHE A 191 3.55 -10.16 -28.31
C PHE A 191 3.54 -10.30 -26.78
N GLY A 192 4.24 -11.30 -26.24
CA GLY A 192 4.40 -11.47 -24.79
C GLY A 192 5.05 -10.25 -24.14
N LYS A 193 6.05 -9.64 -24.78
CA LYS A 193 6.64 -8.37 -24.31
C LYS A 193 5.64 -7.21 -24.38
N TYR A 194 4.84 -7.11 -25.44
CA TYR A 194 3.78 -6.11 -25.54
C TYR A 194 2.77 -6.24 -24.39
N VAL A 195 2.29 -7.45 -24.10
CA VAL A 195 1.47 -7.73 -22.92
C VAL A 195 2.22 -7.31 -21.66
N GLY A 196 3.50 -7.69 -21.60
CA GLY A 196 4.49 -7.32 -20.62
C GLY A 196 4.45 -5.86 -20.18
N ASP A 197 4.46 -5.00 -21.19
CA ASP A 197 4.57 -3.55 -21.04
C ASP A 197 3.21 -2.86 -20.83
N ASN A 198 2.08 -3.49 -21.21
CA ASN A 198 0.78 -2.82 -21.35
C ASN A 198 -0.34 -3.40 -20.47
N TYR A 199 -0.19 -4.62 -19.98
CA TYR A 199 -1.17 -5.29 -19.13
C TYR A 199 -0.57 -5.58 -17.76
N ASP A 200 -1.38 -5.37 -16.73
CA ASP A 200 -1.00 -5.64 -15.36
C ASP A 200 -1.15 -7.13 -15.05
N TYR A 201 -0.01 -7.79 -14.89
CA TYR A 201 0.12 -9.17 -14.40
C TYR A 201 1.16 -9.27 -13.29
N SER A 202 1.76 -8.14 -12.95
CA SER A 202 2.93 -8.06 -12.11
C SER A 202 2.53 -7.74 -10.70
N ALA A 203 3.29 -8.33 -9.82
CA ALA A 203 3.15 -8.15 -8.42
C ALA A 203 3.74 -6.78 -8.02
N ASP A 204 2.92 -5.90 -7.39
CA ASP A 204 3.11 -4.43 -7.41
C ASP A 204 2.96 -3.69 -6.06
N TYR A 205 3.99 -2.90 -5.65
CA TYR A 205 4.39 -2.90 -4.23
C TYR A 205 5.23 -1.69 -3.69
N TRP A 206 5.12 -1.25 -2.40
CA TRP A 206 5.88 -0.10 -1.82
C TRP A 206 6.24 -0.22 -0.32
N LEU A 207 7.50 0.06 0.04
CA LEU A 207 8.00 0.21 1.42
C LEU A 207 8.40 1.66 1.73
N PHE A 208 7.86 2.22 2.81
CA PHE A 208 8.29 3.48 3.40
C PHE A 208 9.29 3.24 4.53
N LYS A 209 10.52 3.75 4.41
CA LYS A 209 11.59 3.54 5.38
C LYS A 209 11.65 4.64 6.44
N LEU A 210 12.23 4.33 7.60
CA LEU A 210 12.30 5.27 8.72
C LEU A 210 13.14 6.51 8.38
N ASP A 211 14.12 6.39 7.48
CA ASP A 211 14.94 7.50 6.98
C ASP A 211 14.22 8.36 5.91
N GLY A 212 12.97 8.02 5.58
CA GLY A 212 12.16 8.71 4.59
C GLY A 212 12.30 8.18 3.17
N SER A 213 13.24 7.26 2.89
CA SER A 213 13.36 6.65 1.56
C SER A 213 12.16 5.75 1.23
N ILE A 214 11.85 5.65 -0.06
CA ILE A 214 10.75 4.85 -0.59
C ILE A 214 11.32 3.84 -1.58
N GLU A 215 10.99 2.56 -1.39
CA GLU A 215 11.49 1.46 -2.20
C GLU A 215 10.33 0.57 -2.71
N ASP A 216 10.47 0.01 -3.92
CA ASP A 216 9.54 -0.99 -4.47
C ASP A 216 9.92 -2.38 -3.91
N ASP A 217 9.28 -2.79 -2.82
CA ASP A 217 9.72 -3.94 -2.01
C ASP A 217 9.35 -5.29 -2.61
N GLY A 218 8.22 -5.40 -3.29
CA GLY A 218 7.67 -6.74 -3.55
C GLY A 218 6.36 -7.07 -2.81
N ASN A 219 5.78 -6.19 -1.95
CA ASN A 219 4.47 -6.23 -1.18
C ASN A 219 3.11 -5.60 -1.71
N TYR A 220 1.96 -6.31 -2.00
CA TYR A 220 0.80 -5.79 -2.84
C TYR A 220 -0.08 -4.81 -2.06
N TYR A 221 0.60 -4.09 -1.21
CA TYR A 221 0.17 -3.41 -0.04
C TYR A 221 1.32 -2.48 0.34
N PHE A 222 1.02 -1.38 1.00
CA PHE A 222 2.07 -0.55 1.55
C PHE A 222 2.66 -1.19 2.80
N SER A 223 3.99 -1.28 2.84
CA SER A 223 4.77 -1.61 4.01
C SER A 223 5.38 -0.35 4.63
N ARG A 224 5.69 -0.42 5.92
CA ARG A 224 6.53 0.56 6.62
C ARG A 224 7.69 -0.15 7.29
N GLU A 225 8.83 0.50 7.40
CA GLU A 225 9.96 -0.03 8.14
C GLU A 225 9.77 0.19 9.64
N ILE A 226 10.04 -0.83 10.42
CA ILE A 226 10.03 -0.79 11.89
C ILE A 226 11.35 -1.36 12.40
N VAL A 227 11.72 -1.00 13.64
CA VAL A 227 12.81 -1.67 14.36
C VAL A 227 12.24 -2.69 15.33
N ASP A 228 12.60 -3.95 15.14
CA ASP A 228 12.12 -5.04 15.98
C ASP A 228 12.77 -5.08 17.38
N GLU A 229 12.42 -6.10 18.17
CA GLU A 229 12.96 -6.30 19.52
C GLU A 229 14.46 -6.58 19.55
N LYS A 230 15.03 -7.09 18.45
CA LYS A 230 16.46 -7.37 18.30
C LYS A 230 17.24 -6.16 17.80
N GLY A 231 16.54 -5.14 17.31
CA GLY A 231 17.15 -3.96 16.71
C GLY A 231 17.35 -4.09 15.19
N ASP A 232 16.70 -5.08 14.57
CA ASP A 232 16.74 -5.27 13.12
C ASP A 232 15.67 -4.38 12.46
N TYR A 233 16.01 -3.77 11.34
CA TYR A 233 15.07 -3.01 10.51
C TYR A 233 14.30 -3.99 9.62
N ILE A 234 12.98 -4.05 9.77
CA ILE A 234 12.12 -5.00 9.05
C ILE A 234 10.91 -4.29 8.45
N PRO A 235 10.41 -4.76 7.29
CA PRO A 235 9.15 -4.27 6.74
C PRO A 235 7.94 -4.85 7.51
N GLU A 236 6.98 -4.00 7.83
CA GLU A 236 5.68 -4.34 8.39
C GLU A 236 4.58 -3.89 7.43
N LYS A 237 3.65 -4.80 7.11
CA LYS A 237 2.46 -4.45 6.31
C LYS A 237 1.61 -3.42 7.06
N ILE A 238 1.26 -2.31 6.39
CA ILE A 238 0.23 -1.39 6.87
C ILE A 238 -1.14 -2.06 6.71
N GLU A 239 -1.96 -2.11 7.76
CA GLU A 239 -3.25 -2.77 7.70
C GLU A 239 -4.21 -2.10 6.71
N GLY A 240 -4.89 -2.91 5.89
CA GLY A 240 -5.84 -2.42 4.87
C GLY A 240 -5.19 -1.63 3.73
N SER A 241 -3.88 -1.75 3.55
CA SER A 241 -3.13 -1.06 2.50
C SER A 241 -3.09 -1.80 1.17
N ASP A 242 -3.75 -2.95 1.06
CA ASP A 242 -3.83 -3.73 -0.18
C ASP A 242 -4.38 -2.89 -1.33
N PHE A 243 -3.77 -3.01 -2.51
CA PHE A 243 -4.20 -2.31 -3.71
C PHE A 243 -4.05 -3.19 -4.95
N THR A 244 -4.72 -2.77 -6.04
CA THR A 244 -4.66 -3.41 -7.36
C THR A 244 -4.46 -2.34 -8.43
N GLY A 245 -3.76 -2.67 -9.52
CA GLY A 245 -3.50 -1.73 -10.61
C GLY A 245 -2.15 -1.02 -10.46
N SER A 246 -2.03 0.14 -11.12
CA SER A 246 -0.75 0.84 -11.30
C SER A 246 -0.03 1.22 -9.99
N LYS A 247 1.23 0.79 -9.84
CA LYS A 247 2.13 1.19 -8.73
C LYS A 247 2.25 2.70 -8.57
N SER A 248 2.49 3.39 -9.67
CA SER A 248 2.71 4.84 -9.66
C SER A 248 1.44 5.55 -9.21
N LEU A 249 0.25 5.11 -9.65
CA LEU A 249 -1.01 5.65 -9.15
C LEU A 249 -1.28 5.29 -7.68
N ALA A 250 -0.95 4.08 -7.23
CA ALA A 250 -1.08 3.70 -5.83
C ALA A 250 -0.23 4.63 -4.94
N LEU A 251 1.03 4.86 -5.31
CA LEU A 251 1.93 5.76 -4.59
C LEU A 251 1.40 7.20 -4.57
N LEU A 252 0.91 7.68 -5.71
CA LEU A 252 0.27 9.00 -5.81
C LEU A 252 -0.92 9.12 -4.88
N ASN A 253 -1.77 8.10 -4.83
CA ASN A 253 -2.96 8.07 -4.00
C ASN A 253 -2.60 8.03 -2.51
N ALA A 254 -1.52 7.33 -2.14
CA ALA A 254 -1.02 7.31 -0.78
C ALA A 254 -0.45 8.68 -0.37
N ILE A 255 0.48 9.23 -1.14
CA ILE A 255 1.17 10.50 -0.83
C ILE A 255 0.24 11.71 -1.01
N GLY A 256 -0.66 11.65 -1.99
CA GLY A 256 -1.52 12.73 -2.46
C GLY A 256 -0.85 13.57 -3.55
N ILE A 257 -1.61 13.90 -4.60
CA ILE A 257 -1.11 14.67 -5.77
C ILE A 257 -0.49 16.02 -5.39
N GLU A 258 -1.05 16.71 -4.40
CA GLU A 258 -0.51 18.00 -3.93
C GLU A 258 0.90 17.84 -3.34
N ASN A 259 1.13 16.77 -2.59
CA ASN A 259 2.43 16.49 -1.98
C ASN A 259 3.43 15.99 -3.02
N VAL A 260 3.00 15.14 -3.97
CA VAL A 260 3.84 14.74 -5.11
C VAL A 260 4.29 15.95 -5.94
N GLN A 261 3.40 16.91 -6.19
CA GLN A 261 3.77 18.15 -6.89
C GLN A 261 4.77 18.99 -6.07
N LYS A 262 4.62 19.08 -4.74
CA LYS A 262 5.64 19.72 -3.89
C LYS A 262 6.99 19.00 -3.99
N MET A 263 6.99 17.66 -3.98
CA MET A 263 8.21 16.85 -4.15
C MET A 263 8.87 17.07 -5.52
N LEU A 264 8.07 17.35 -6.56
CA LEU A 264 8.57 17.74 -7.88
C LEU A 264 9.10 19.18 -7.92
N GLY A 265 8.89 19.99 -6.88
CA GLY A 265 9.31 21.39 -6.79
C GLY A 265 8.31 22.39 -7.37
N GLY A 266 7.08 21.97 -7.68
CA GLY A 266 6.04 22.85 -8.21
C GLY A 266 4.91 22.12 -8.93
N THR A 267 3.89 22.87 -9.33
CA THR A 267 2.74 22.34 -10.07
C THR A 267 3.14 21.99 -11.50
N ILE A 268 2.80 20.76 -11.88
CA ILE A 268 2.86 20.28 -13.26
C ILE A 268 1.44 20.31 -13.82
N ASP A 269 1.23 21.12 -14.86
CA ASP A 269 -0.08 21.39 -15.47
C ASP A 269 -0.09 21.24 -16.99
N SER A 270 1.03 20.83 -17.58
CA SER A 270 1.12 20.64 -19.03
C SER A 270 2.13 19.55 -19.42
N LEU A 271 1.89 18.97 -20.60
CA LEU A 271 2.74 17.92 -21.17
C LEU A 271 4.18 18.41 -21.42
N GLY A 272 4.36 19.69 -21.78
CA GLY A 272 5.68 20.27 -22.07
C GLY A 272 6.62 20.41 -20.87
N GLN A 273 6.14 20.16 -19.64
CA GLN A 273 6.95 20.13 -18.43
C GLN A 273 7.47 18.72 -18.10
N ILE A 274 7.05 17.71 -18.85
CA ILE A 274 7.34 16.30 -18.60
C ILE A 274 8.37 15.81 -19.62
N PRO A 275 9.41 15.07 -19.20
CA PRO A 275 10.37 14.48 -20.12
C PRO A 275 9.73 13.54 -21.16
N ASP A 276 10.21 13.59 -22.40
CA ASP A 276 9.69 12.81 -23.53
C ASP A 276 9.66 11.30 -23.26
N GLU A 277 10.67 10.80 -22.56
CA GLU A 277 10.77 9.39 -22.14
C GLU A 277 9.63 8.97 -21.20
N VAL A 278 9.20 9.86 -20.29
CA VAL A 278 8.05 9.62 -19.39
C VAL A 278 6.76 9.69 -20.18
N ILE A 279 6.62 10.67 -21.08
CA ILE A 279 5.44 10.78 -21.95
C ILE A 279 5.27 9.51 -22.78
N LYS A 280 6.37 9.03 -23.38
CA LYS A 280 6.39 7.80 -24.17
C LYS A 280 6.07 6.57 -23.32
N SER A 281 6.64 6.46 -22.12
CA SER A 281 6.34 5.38 -21.16
C SER A 281 4.85 5.31 -20.85
N VAL A 282 4.24 6.46 -20.50
CA VAL A 282 2.86 6.49 -20.04
C VAL A 282 1.85 6.38 -21.18
N THR A 283 2.12 7.02 -22.32
CA THR A 283 1.15 7.19 -23.41
C THR A 283 1.41 6.29 -24.62
N GLY A 284 2.62 5.74 -24.74
CA GLY A 284 3.08 5.03 -25.94
C GLY A 284 3.38 5.94 -27.14
N LEU A 285 3.28 7.28 -26.98
CA LEU A 285 3.42 8.25 -28.06
C LEU A 285 4.79 8.94 -28.01
N ASP A 286 5.41 9.17 -29.17
CA ASP A 286 6.56 10.07 -29.27
C ASP A 286 6.05 11.52 -29.34
N ILE A 287 6.48 12.39 -28.42
CA ILE A 287 5.95 13.76 -28.29
C ILE A 287 6.05 14.57 -29.61
N ASP A 288 7.14 14.39 -30.36
CA ASP A 288 7.40 15.06 -31.64
C ASP A 288 6.38 14.71 -32.73
N LYS A 289 5.63 13.62 -32.56
CA LYS A 289 4.59 13.16 -33.50
C LYS A 289 3.19 13.59 -33.07
N ILE A 290 3.04 14.19 -31.89
CA ILE A 290 1.76 14.62 -31.35
C ILE A 290 1.50 16.07 -31.80
N PRO A 291 0.35 16.38 -32.42
CA PRO A 291 -0.03 17.76 -32.69
C PRO A 291 -0.17 18.56 -31.39
N SER A 292 0.36 19.78 -31.31
CA SER A 292 0.29 20.61 -30.10
C SER A 292 -1.14 20.88 -29.61
N SER A 293 -2.13 20.81 -30.52
CA SER A 293 -3.56 20.89 -30.19
C SER A 293 -4.06 19.74 -29.31
N GLU A 294 -3.37 18.60 -29.29
CA GLU A 294 -3.75 17.39 -28.53
C GLU A 294 -3.04 17.29 -27.17
N TYR A 295 -2.03 18.13 -26.90
CA TYR A 295 -1.22 18.06 -25.68
C TYR A 295 -2.08 18.17 -24.42
N LYS A 296 -3.06 19.08 -24.43
CA LYS A 296 -3.96 19.28 -23.29
C LYS A 296 -4.78 18.03 -23.01
N SER A 297 -5.43 17.45 -24.02
CA SER A 297 -6.23 16.24 -23.83
C SER A 297 -5.39 15.04 -23.38
N ILE A 298 -4.19 14.88 -23.94
CA ILE A 298 -3.29 13.78 -23.57
C ILE A 298 -2.80 13.94 -22.14
N PHE A 299 -2.41 15.15 -21.75
CA PHE A 299 -2.00 15.45 -20.38
C PHE A 299 -3.15 15.18 -19.40
N GLU A 300 -4.33 15.77 -19.59
CA GLU A 300 -5.45 15.61 -18.66
C GLU A 300 -5.91 14.15 -18.52
N ASN A 301 -5.89 13.38 -19.61
CA ASN A 301 -6.29 11.97 -19.58
C ASN A 301 -5.27 11.06 -18.87
N ASN A 302 -4.01 11.49 -18.73
CA ASN A 302 -2.92 10.68 -18.17
C ASN A 302 -2.23 11.35 -16.97
N LYS A 303 -2.79 12.45 -16.48
CA LYS A 303 -2.13 13.41 -15.58
C LYS A 303 -1.48 12.76 -14.36
N GLU A 304 -2.23 11.92 -13.67
CA GLU A 304 -1.80 11.27 -12.43
C GLU A 304 -0.62 10.33 -12.66
N LYS A 305 -0.69 9.49 -13.70
CA LYS A 305 0.37 8.55 -14.05
C LYS A 305 1.62 9.29 -14.56
N LEU A 306 1.41 10.30 -15.41
CA LEU A 306 2.47 11.18 -15.92
C LEU A 306 3.23 11.91 -14.79
N ILE A 307 2.50 12.51 -13.85
CA ILE A 307 3.11 13.23 -12.71
C ILE A 307 3.92 12.26 -11.83
N THR A 308 3.40 11.06 -11.61
CA THR A 308 4.06 10.13 -10.67
C THR A 308 5.23 9.40 -11.29
N GLU A 309 5.14 8.99 -12.56
CA GLU A 309 6.31 8.46 -13.27
C GLU A 309 7.38 9.54 -13.45
N TYR A 310 6.98 10.81 -13.65
CA TYR A 310 7.94 11.91 -13.63
C TYR A 310 8.61 12.07 -12.26
N LEU A 311 7.88 11.93 -11.14
CA LEU A 311 8.48 11.94 -9.81
C LEU A 311 9.53 10.82 -9.69
N LEU A 312 9.20 9.61 -10.11
CA LEU A 312 10.09 8.45 -10.01
C LEU A 312 11.36 8.65 -10.86
N THR A 313 11.22 9.00 -12.14
CA THR A 313 12.36 9.20 -13.05
C THR A 313 13.21 10.41 -12.66
N LYS A 314 12.61 11.50 -12.20
CA LYS A 314 13.34 12.67 -11.69
C LYS A 314 14.22 12.32 -10.49
N ASN A 315 13.81 11.35 -9.68
CA ASN A 315 14.60 10.84 -8.57
C ASN A 315 15.54 9.68 -8.97
N GLY A 316 15.69 9.42 -10.28
CA GLY A 316 16.63 8.43 -10.82
C GLY A 316 16.12 6.99 -10.81
N ALA A 317 14.85 6.76 -10.47
CA ALA A 317 14.25 5.44 -10.55
C ALA A 317 13.89 5.10 -12.01
N ASN A 318 14.12 3.87 -12.41
CA ASN A 318 13.79 3.36 -13.74
C ASN A 318 12.87 2.16 -13.63
N TRP A 319 11.94 2.04 -14.56
CA TRP A 319 11.10 0.86 -14.67
C TRP A 319 11.89 -0.30 -15.27
N ASP A 320 12.02 -1.39 -14.52
CA ASP A 320 12.52 -2.67 -15.01
C ASP A 320 11.33 -3.55 -15.40
N SER A 321 11.13 -3.72 -16.70
CA SER A 321 10.05 -4.56 -17.28
C SER A 321 10.24 -6.06 -17.02
N SER A 322 11.46 -6.51 -16.70
CA SER A 322 11.73 -7.93 -16.42
C SER A 322 11.34 -8.34 -15.00
N THR A 323 11.50 -7.43 -14.05
CA THR A 323 11.09 -7.63 -12.66
C THR A 323 9.78 -6.93 -12.33
N SER A 324 9.25 -6.14 -13.27
CA SER A 324 8.13 -5.21 -13.08
C SER A 324 8.30 -4.35 -11.84
N LYS A 325 9.48 -3.72 -11.67
CA LYS A 325 9.78 -2.89 -10.49
C LYS A 325 10.35 -1.55 -10.88
N TRP A 326 10.00 -0.53 -10.10
CA TRP A 326 10.80 0.69 -10.08
C TRP A 326 12.07 0.40 -9.29
N SER A 327 13.22 0.58 -9.93
CA SER A 327 14.52 0.30 -9.30
C SER A 327 15.51 1.42 -9.55
N GLY A 328 16.48 1.53 -8.64
CA GLY A 328 17.42 2.64 -8.61
C GLY A 328 16.77 3.93 -8.12
N GLY A 329 17.53 5.02 -8.21
CA GLY A 329 17.12 6.33 -7.72
C GLY A 329 17.21 6.48 -6.20
N ASN A 330 16.79 7.65 -5.73
CA ASN A 330 16.73 8.01 -4.31
C ASN A 330 15.46 8.84 -4.06
N LEU A 331 14.30 8.18 -4.15
CA LEU A 331 13.04 8.84 -3.82
C LEU A 331 12.87 8.89 -2.30
N THR A 332 12.68 10.10 -1.77
CA THR A 332 12.54 10.33 -0.33
C THR A 332 11.34 11.21 -0.02
N ILE A 333 10.60 10.90 1.04
CA ILE A 333 9.63 11.81 1.66
C ILE A 333 10.37 13.01 2.25
N PRO A 334 10.09 14.24 1.80
CA PRO A 334 10.75 15.44 2.34
C PRO A 334 10.18 15.82 3.71
N GLY A 335 10.91 16.67 4.44
CA GLY A 335 10.40 17.32 5.66
C GLY A 335 10.86 16.68 6.98
N LEU A 336 11.61 15.58 6.94
CA LEU A 336 12.27 15.04 8.13
C LEU A 336 13.39 15.98 8.60
N GLU A 337 13.40 16.30 9.89
CA GLU A 337 14.49 17.02 10.54
C GLU A 337 15.58 16.04 11.04
N GLN A 338 16.66 16.57 11.60
CA GLN A 338 17.72 15.73 12.17
C GLN A 338 17.18 14.91 13.36
N ASN A 339 17.46 13.60 13.35
CA ASN A 339 17.00 12.59 14.32
C ASN A 339 15.49 12.24 14.25
N ASP A 340 14.76 12.80 13.29
CA ASP A 340 13.41 12.35 13.02
C ASP A 340 13.40 10.97 12.36
N SER A 341 12.26 10.29 12.48
CA SER A 341 11.97 9.10 11.69
C SER A 341 10.59 9.23 11.07
N LEU A 342 10.47 8.77 9.83
CA LEU A 342 9.21 8.75 9.11
C LEU A 342 8.27 7.71 9.72
N GLY A 343 7.11 8.18 10.18
CA GLY A 343 5.99 7.35 10.53
C GLY A 343 4.95 7.35 9.43
N VAL A 344 4.36 6.19 9.13
CA VAL A 344 3.23 6.07 8.21
C VAL A 344 2.17 5.16 8.82
N TYR A 345 0.92 5.61 8.80
CA TYR A 345 -0.24 4.76 9.07
C TYR A 345 -1.38 5.08 8.11
N ARG A 346 -2.34 4.16 8.01
CA ARG A 346 -3.55 4.34 7.23
C ARG A 346 -4.74 4.51 8.17
N GLU A 347 -5.46 5.61 8.04
CA GLU A 347 -6.69 5.84 8.79
C GLU A 347 -7.75 4.80 8.39
N VAL A 348 -8.32 4.11 9.39
CA VAL A 348 -9.31 3.05 9.15
C VAL A 348 -10.59 3.60 8.50
N ASP A 349 -11.07 4.75 8.97
CA ASP A 349 -12.37 5.31 8.54
C ASP A 349 -12.32 5.94 7.16
N THR A 350 -11.20 6.59 6.81
CA THR A 350 -11.07 7.37 5.56
C THR A 350 -10.25 6.63 4.49
N GLY A 351 -9.44 5.65 4.90
CA GLY A 351 -8.46 4.99 4.05
C GLY A 351 -7.27 5.85 3.64
N LYS A 352 -7.15 7.07 4.19
CA LYS A 352 -6.05 7.99 3.88
C LYS A 352 -4.78 7.60 4.62
N TYR A 353 -3.65 7.83 3.96
CA TYR A 353 -2.34 7.68 4.60
C TYR A 353 -1.96 8.98 5.30
N VAL A 354 -1.41 8.83 6.50
CA VAL A 354 -0.87 9.93 7.29
C VAL A 354 0.62 9.69 7.43
N PHE A 355 1.41 10.63 6.93
CA PHE A 355 2.86 10.64 7.02
C PHE A 355 3.26 11.64 8.11
N PHE A 356 3.99 11.17 9.10
CA PHE A 356 4.26 11.94 10.30
C PHE A 356 5.70 11.80 10.80
N THR A 357 6.09 12.74 11.64
CA THR A 357 7.22 12.61 12.57
C THR A 357 6.69 12.83 13.99
N ALA A 358 7.22 12.11 14.97
CA ALA A 358 6.78 12.18 16.34
C ALA A 358 7.95 12.04 17.32
N GLY A 359 7.77 12.61 18.50
CA GLY A 359 8.82 12.68 19.49
C GLY A 359 8.35 13.01 20.89
N LEU A 360 9.32 13.05 21.80
CA LEU A 360 9.15 13.36 23.21
C LEU A 360 10.16 14.41 23.64
N ASP A 361 9.65 15.52 24.17
CA ASP A 361 10.47 16.49 24.87
C ASP A 361 10.43 16.16 26.36
N PHE A 362 11.56 15.78 26.93
CA PHE A 362 11.75 15.69 28.37
C PHE A 362 12.41 16.96 28.89
N THR A 363 11.85 17.58 29.92
CA THR A 363 12.47 18.73 30.58
C THR A 363 12.70 18.41 32.05
N ARG A 364 13.96 18.26 32.43
CA ARG A 364 14.40 18.03 33.81
C ARG A 364 14.45 19.35 34.57
N GLU A 365 13.97 19.33 35.79
CA GLU A 365 14.12 20.40 36.76
C GLU A 365 15.54 20.41 37.37
N ASP A 366 15.93 21.54 37.97
CA ASP A 366 17.27 21.69 38.57
C ASP A 366 17.53 20.64 39.68
N ASN A 367 16.50 20.21 40.41
CA ASN A 367 16.59 19.22 41.49
C ASN A 367 16.73 17.77 40.97
N ALA A 368 16.46 17.49 39.69
CA ALA A 368 16.50 16.14 39.11
C ALA A 368 17.86 15.43 39.29
N PHE A 369 18.95 16.22 39.35
CA PHE A 369 20.32 15.72 39.44
C PHE A 369 20.84 15.50 40.87
N SER A 370 20.12 16.01 41.88
CA SER A 370 20.58 16.03 43.29
C SER A 370 19.56 15.46 44.28
N VAL A 371 18.38 15.05 43.78
CA VAL A 371 17.25 14.55 44.58
C VAL A 371 17.65 13.44 45.55
N TYR A 372 18.54 12.52 45.12
CA TYR A 372 19.03 11.41 45.96
C TYR A 372 20.44 11.60 46.54
N ASP A 373 21.09 12.73 46.28
CA ASP A 373 22.42 13.03 46.83
C ASP A 373 22.32 13.40 48.32
N ASP A 374 23.10 12.74 49.18
CA ASP A 374 23.19 13.05 50.61
C ASP A 374 24.17 14.18 50.96
N GLY A 375 24.84 14.76 49.95
CA GLY A 375 25.82 15.84 50.08
C GLY A 375 27.15 15.41 50.69
N LYS A 376 27.36 14.10 50.91
CA LYS A 376 28.57 13.48 51.46
C LYS A 376 29.18 12.45 50.51
N GLY A 377 28.70 12.38 49.27
CA GLY A 377 29.09 11.38 48.28
C GLY A 377 28.34 10.05 48.41
N GLY A 378 27.24 10.00 49.16
CA GLY A 378 26.37 8.85 49.35
C GLY A 378 24.90 9.13 48.95
N TYR A 379 24.00 8.22 49.34
CA TYR A 379 22.57 8.29 48.97
C TYR A 379 21.69 8.64 50.17
N LYS A 380 20.76 9.58 49.97
CA LYS A 380 19.59 9.71 50.85
C LYS A 380 18.79 8.40 50.78
N ASP A 381 18.28 7.95 51.92
CA ASP A 381 17.21 6.95 51.90
C ASP A 381 16.04 7.54 51.10
N ARG A 382 15.59 6.82 50.06
CA ARG A 382 14.53 7.26 49.14
C ARG A 382 13.22 7.57 49.88
N LYS A 383 13.01 6.99 51.06
CA LYS A 383 11.86 7.29 51.93
C LYS A 383 11.93 8.67 52.59
N ASN A 384 13.12 9.27 52.63
CA ASN A 384 13.38 10.57 53.24
C ASN A 384 13.37 11.72 52.20
N VAL A 385 13.07 11.42 50.94
CA VAL A 385 12.92 12.41 49.87
C VAL A 385 11.43 12.71 49.67
N ALA A 386 11.07 14.00 49.60
CA ALA A 386 9.69 14.41 49.38
C ALA A 386 9.17 13.96 48.01
N TYR A 387 7.85 13.86 47.85
CA TYR A 387 7.25 13.45 46.58
C TYR A 387 7.53 14.46 45.47
N GLU A 388 7.36 15.73 45.81
CA GLU A 388 7.53 16.89 44.95
C GLU A 388 8.97 17.06 44.47
N ASP A 389 9.95 16.57 45.24
CA ASP A 389 11.36 16.58 44.82
C ASP A 389 11.68 15.47 43.81
N ARG A 390 10.85 14.42 43.74
CA ARG A 390 11.00 13.28 42.82
C ARG A 390 10.22 13.47 41.53
N ASP A 391 9.11 14.19 41.62
CA ASP A 391 8.38 14.71 40.47
C ASP A 391 9.15 15.90 39.86
N ASN A 392 10.21 15.57 39.13
CA ASN A 392 11.29 16.50 38.79
C ASN A 392 11.53 16.59 37.26
N THR A 393 10.64 16.00 36.48
CA THR A 393 10.74 15.96 35.03
C THR A 393 9.36 16.22 34.45
N SER A 394 9.29 16.89 33.31
CA SER A 394 8.06 16.97 32.51
C SER A 394 8.28 16.30 31.16
N ALA A 395 7.21 15.71 30.62
CA ALA A 395 7.23 15.04 29.34
C ALA A 395 6.17 15.64 28.42
N THR A 396 6.56 16.01 27.21
CA THR A 396 5.65 16.51 26.17
C THR A 396 5.79 15.66 24.92
N PHE A 397 4.71 14.97 24.55
CA PHE A 397 4.61 14.29 23.27
C PHE A 397 4.24 15.29 22.18
N TRP A 398 4.82 15.12 21.00
CA TRP A 398 4.44 15.84 19.79
C TRP A 398 4.40 14.89 18.60
N MET A 399 3.52 15.23 17.65
CA MET A 399 3.39 14.56 16.35
C MET A 399 3.07 15.62 15.31
N LYS A 400 3.77 15.61 14.18
CA LYS A 400 3.62 16.58 13.09
C LYS A 400 3.39 15.87 11.77
N ASP A 401 2.63 16.51 10.89
CA ASP A 401 2.53 16.11 9.49
C ASP A 401 3.85 16.43 8.78
N VAL A 402 4.45 15.42 8.13
CA VAL A 402 5.82 15.56 7.59
C VAL A 402 5.89 16.53 6.40
N PHE A 403 4.82 16.64 5.61
CA PHE A 403 4.79 17.48 4.41
C PHE A 403 4.55 18.96 4.71
N THR A 404 3.87 19.25 5.82
CA THR A 404 3.48 20.63 6.19
C THR A 404 4.19 21.15 7.44
N GLY A 405 4.78 20.26 8.25
CA GLY A 405 5.41 20.58 9.53
C GLY A 405 4.41 21.01 10.61
N LYS A 406 3.10 20.91 10.34
CA LYS A 406 2.05 21.32 11.30
C LYS A 406 1.85 20.24 12.36
N ASP A 407 1.64 20.68 13.60
CA ASP A 407 1.29 19.80 14.70
C ASP A 407 -0.04 19.07 14.40
N ILE A 408 0.01 17.73 14.39
CA ILE A 408 -1.15 16.83 14.44
C ILE A 408 -1.61 16.70 15.90
N ALA A 409 -0.66 16.54 16.82
CA ALA A 409 -0.91 16.44 18.24
C ALA A 409 0.25 17.01 19.04
N ARG A 410 -0.07 17.62 20.19
CA ARG A 410 0.89 18.04 21.20
C ARG A 410 0.25 17.90 22.57
N GLN A 411 0.88 17.15 23.46
CA GLN A 411 0.34 16.87 24.79
C GLN A 411 1.47 16.88 25.81
N THR A 412 1.40 17.80 26.76
CA THR A 412 2.19 17.72 27.99
C THR A 412 1.44 16.83 28.97
N PHE A 413 2.15 15.89 29.59
CA PHE A 413 1.57 14.96 30.53
C PHE A 413 1.66 15.56 31.94
N ASP A 414 0.49 15.81 32.56
CA ASP A 414 0.38 16.44 33.88
C ASP A 414 0.54 15.45 35.06
N ASN A 415 0.96 14.22 34.79
CA ASN A 415 1.19 13.21 35.81
C ASN A 415 2.61 13.30 36.36
N ALA A 416 2.79 12.88 37.61
CA ALA A 416 4.10 12.86 38.22
C ALA A 416 5.10 12.05 37.37
N PHE A 417 6.28 12.60 37.18
CA PHE A 417 7.27 12.07 36.26
C PHE A 417 8.67 12.26 36.83
N THR A 418 9.47 11.21 36.74
CA THR A 418 10.80 11.22 37.35
C THR A 418 11.85 10.73 36.37
N SER A 419 13.03 11.33 36.46
CA SER A 419 14.27 10.76 36.00
C SER A 419 15.19 10.60 37.21
N ILE A 420 15.86 9.45 37.34
CA ILE A 420 17.00 9.36 38.26
C ILE A 420 18.24 9.73 37.48
N ASP A 421 18.55 11.02 37.52
CA ASP A 421 19.87 11.51 37.18
C ASP A 421 20.64 11.73 38.46
N ASN A 422 21.82 11.16 38.55
CA ASN A 422 22.70 11.43 39.68
C ASN A 422 24.06 11.79 39.13
N VAL A 423 24.57 12.93 39.60
CA VAL A 423 25.95 13.41 39.38
C VAL A 423 27.03 12.37 39.66
N ASN A 424 26.78 11.39 40.55
CA ASN A 424 27.68 10.27 40.84
C ASN A 424 27.44 9.03 39.96
N HIS A 425 26.35 8.94 39.20
CA HIS A 425 26.04 7.80 38.34
C HIS A 425 26.50 8.02 36.91
N LYS A 426 27.44 7.15 36.52
CA LYS A 426 27.87 6.88 35.14
C LYS A 426 26.72 6.61 34.16
N ASN A 427 25.56 6.18 34.67
CA ASN A 427 24.42 5.73 33.88
C ASN A 427 23.37 6.83 33.65
N SER A 428 23.63 8.10 33.98
CA SER A 428 22.70 9.20 33.67
C SER A 428 22.80 9.57 32.18
N ILE A 429 21.68 9.70 31.47
CA ILE A 429 21.69 10.16 30.06
C ILE A 429 22.00 11.67 30.01
N VAL A 430 22.98 12.04 29.18
CA VAL A 430 23.47 13.43 29.03
C VAL A 430 23.37 13.96 27.60
N SER A 431 23.13 13.11 26.61
CA SER A 431 22.87 13.52 25.23
C SER A 431 21.55 14.31 25.13
N GLU A 432 21.59 15.44 24.42
CA GLU A 432 20.41 16.29 24.21
C GLU A 432 19.40 15.65 23.25
N TYR A 433 19.86 14.93 22.22
CA TYR A 433 19.00 14.22 21.27
C TYR A 433 19.36 12.75 21.21
N PHE A 434 18.35 11.89 21.15
CA PHE A 434 18.47 10.43 21.00
C PHE A 434 17.13 9.83 20.55
N ASN A 435 17.07 8.50 20.40
CA ASN A 435 15.88 7.82 19.94
C ASN A 435 15.22 7.00 21.05
N MET A 436 13.92 6.81 20.92
CA MET A 436 13.15 5.85 21.70
C MET A 436 12.25 5.07 20.78
N ARG A 437 12.03 3.77 21.03
CA ARG A 437 10.94 3.02 20.38
C ARG A 437 10.09 2.29 21.39
N LEU A 438 8.82 2.08 21.07
CA LEU A 438 7.95 1.22 21.86
C LEU A 438 8.24 -0.25 21.54
N ILE A 439 8.33 -1.08 22.57
CA ILE A 439 8.53 -2.53 22.49
C ILE A 439 7.54 -3.26 23.39
N ASP A 440 7.19 -4.48 23.01
CA ASP A 440 6.46 -5.38 23.89
C ASP A 440 7.32 -5.77 25.09
N TYR A 441 6.67 -5.95 26.23
CA TYR A 441 7.34 -6.20 27.50
C TYR A 441 6.51 -7.04 28.46
N ASP A 442 7.21 -7.70 29.40
CA ASP A 442 6.55 -8.52 30.42
C ASP A 442 5.75 -7.64 31.40
N SER A 443 4.43 -7.67 31.26
CA SER A 443 3.50 -6.87 32.07
C SER A 443 3.59 -7.14 33.57
N ARG A 444 4.15 -8.28 33.99
CA ARG A 444 4.38 -8.59 35.41
C ARG A 444 5.44 -7.70 36.04
N LYS A 445 6.30 -7.03 35.25
CA LYS A 445 7.36 -6.16 35.75
C LYS A 445 6.87 -4.74 36.06
N TYR A 446 6.10 -4.14 35.16
CA TYR A 446 5.71 -2.72 35.24
C TYR A 446 4.21 -2.47 35.20
N GLY A 447 3.38 -3.50 35.02
CA GLY A 447 1.92 -3.34 34.93
C GLY A 447 1.39 -2.97 33.56
N VAL A 448 2.28 -2.86 32.56
CA VAL A 448 1.98 -2.54 31.17
C VAL A 448 2.72 -3.52 30.26
N ASP A 449 2.09 -3.84 29.14
CA ASP A 449 2.59 -4.75 28.09
C ASP A 449 3.53 -4.08 27.09
N THR A 450 3.67 -2.75 27.16
CA THR A 450 4.56 -1.98 26.28
C THR A 450 5.37 -0.98 27.11
N VAL A 451 6.65 -0.85 26.79
CA VAL A 451 7.54 0.17 27.36
C VAL A 451 8.33 0.86 26.24
N GLY A 452 8.89 2.04 26.51
CA GLY A 452 9.87 2.63 25.59
C GLY A 452 11.27 2.09 25.85
N LEU A 453 12.04 1.92 24.80
CA LEU A 453 13.44 1.50 24.80
C LEU A 453 14.28 2.63 24.21
N PHE A 454 15.19 3.17 25.00
CA PHE A 454 16.10 4.23 24.56
C PHE A 454 17.27 3.66 23.76
N SER A 455 17.73 4.40 22.77
CA SER A 455 18.91 4.07 21.96
C SER A 455 19.59 5.33 21.44
N ASN A 456 20.87 5.22 21.06
CA ASN A 456 21.70 6.32 20.56
C ASN A 456 21.94 7.46 21.57
N ALA A 457 21.52 7.28 22.81
CA ALA A 457 21.82 8.22 23.89
C ALA A 457 23.23 7.99 24.44
N GLN A 458 23.86 9.07 24.91
CA GLN A 458 25.14 9.01 25.62
C GLN A 458 24.92 9.15 27.12
N THR A 459 25.60 8.31 27.89
CA THR A 459 25.61 8.38 29.35
C THR A 459 26.74 9.28 29.87
N ALA A 460 26.66 9.70 31.13
CA ALA A 460 27.70 10.49 31.79
C ALA A 460 29.07 9.77 31.86
N ALA A 461 29.10 8.43 31.76
CA ALA A 461 30.33 7.67 31.62
C ALA A 461 30.97 7.75 30.23
N GLY A 462 30.28 8.30 29.24
CA GLY A 462 30.70 8.30 27.84
C GLY A 462 30.34 7.01 27.08
N ASN A 463 29.46 6.17 27.64
CA ASN A 463 28.95 5.00 26.92
C ASN A 463 27.80 5.40 26.00
N THR A 464 27.72 4.78 24.83
CA THR A 464 26.57 4.89 23.92
C THR A 464 25.60 3.75 24.19
N ILE A 465 24.33 4.09 24.36
CA ILE A 465 23.25 3.11 24.49
C ILE A 465 22.94 2.54 23.10
N ASP A 466 23.10 1.23 22.95
CA ASP A 466 22.87 0.53 21.69
C ASP A 466 21.38 0.45 21.34
N ILE A 467 21.08 -0.11 20.16
CA ILE A 467 19.72 -0.27 19.69
C ILE A 467 18.90 -1.25 20.56
N GLN A 468 19.51 -2.09 21.39
CA GLN A 468 18.82 -2.97 22.32
C GLN A 468 18.66 -2.34 23.72
N GLY A 469 19.10 -1.09 23.88
CA GLY A 469 19.02 -0.30 25.10
C GLY A 469 20.09 -0.61 26.13
N PHE A 470 21.21 -1.23 25.74
CA PHE A 470 22.34 -1.51 26.64
C PHE A 470 23.49 -0.52 26.43
N ASP A 471 24.21 -0.18 27.49
CA ASP A 471 25.39 0.68 27.41
C ASP A 471 26.72 -0.11 27.32
N GLY A 472 26.63 -1.44 27.21
CA GLY A 472 27.77 -2.36 27.14
C GLY A 472 28.47 -2.66 28.47
N THR A 473 28.04 -2.04 29.58
CA THR A 473 28.65 -2.25 30.92
C THR A 473 27.69 -2.82 31.96
N ASP A 474 26.38 -2.62 31.78
CA ASP A 474 25.33 -3.17 32.64
C ASP A 474 24.45 -4.19 31.87
N PHE A 475 23.83 -5.11 32.61
CA PHE A 475 22.80 -6.02 32.09
C PHE A 475 21.40 -5.39 32.08
N LYS A 476 21.25 -4.16 32.59
CA LYS A 476 19.99 -3.41 32.59
C LYS A 476 19.82 -2.62 31.31
N ARG A 477 18.58 -2.61 30.79
CA ARG A 477 18.20 -1.76 29.66
C ARG A 477 17.81 -0.37 30.13
N PHE A 478 18.11 0.63 29.31
CA PHE A 478 17.63 2.00 29.45
C PHE A 478 16.22 2.10 28.88
N LEU A 479 15.25 2.34 29.75
CA LEU A 479 13.84 2.20 29.45
C LEU A 479 13.05 3.45 29.81
N TYR A 480 11.94 3.66 29.08
CA TYR A 480 10.86 4.55 29.43
C TYR A 480 9.69 3.71 29.97
N HIS A 481 9.42 3.74 31.28
CA HIS A 481 8.47 2.80 31.91
C HIS A 481 7.82 3.33 33.19
N PRO A 482 6.69 2.74 33.64
CA PRO A 482 6.07 3.07 34.92
C PRO A 482 6.97 2.82 36.14
N THR A 483 6.79 3.63 37.20
CA THR A 483 7.44 3.42 38.49
C THR A 483 6.54 3.53 39.70
N ASP A 484 7.04 3.02 40.82
CA ASP A 484 6.49 3.26 42.14
C ASP A 484 6.71 4.72 42.58
N GLN A 485 6.11 5.12 43.70
CA GLN A 485 6.30 6.46 44.27
C GLN A 485 7.74 6.82 44.67
N PHE A 486 8.67 5.85 44.65
CA PHE A 486 10.08 6.07 44.97
C PHE A 486 10.92 6.25 43.71
N GLY A 487 10.30 6.16 42.52
CA GLY A 487 10.95 6.44 41.25
C GLY A 487 12.14 5.53 40.96
N THR A 488 12.14 4.28 41.43
CA THR A 488 13.37 3.45 41.48
C THR A 488 13.84 2.97 40.10
N MET A 489 14.54 3.81 39.34
CA MET A 489 14.99 3.45 38.00
C MET A 489 16.31 4.16 37.62
N GLU A 490 17.43 3.44 37.61
CA GLU A 490 18.75 4.00 37.24
C GLU A 490 18.81 4.21 35.72
N GLY A 491 19.06 5.45 35.27
CA GLY A 491 19.19 5.78 33.84
C GLY A 491 17.89 5.74 33.03
N CYS A 492 16.75 5.55 33.68
CA CYS A 492 15.45 5.42 33.04
C CYS A 492 14.55 6.64 33.35
N PHE A 493 13.49 6.76 32.58
CA PHE A 493 12.47 7.81 32.71
C PHE A 493 11.10 7.15 32.88
N GLY A 494 10.16 7.84 33.51
CA GLY A 494 8.88 7.21 33.72
C GLY A 494 7.85 8.00 34.50
N THR A 495 6.60 7.59 34.30
CA THR A 495 5.49 8.02 35.13
C THR A 495 5.63 7.44 36.54
N MET A 496 5.41 8.27 37.55
CA MET A 496 5.50 7.92 38.96
C MET A 496 4.10 7.72 39.56
N SER A 497 3.99 6.93 40.64
CA SER A 497 2.73 6.72 41.35
C SER A 497 2.50 7.74 42.46
N ASP A 498 1.26 8.22 42.62
CA ASP A 498 0.85 9.14 43.70
C ASP A 498 0.68 8.45 45.06
N PHE A 499 0.73 7.11 45.09
CA PHE A 499 0.48 6.29 46.29
C PHE A 499 1.64 5.33 46.60
N GLN A 500 1.70 4.87 47.85
CA GLN A 500 2.73 3.93 48.30
C GLN A 500 2.77 2.62 47.51
N MET A 501 3.94 1.96 47.46
CA MET A 501 4.35 0.87 46.54
C MET A 501 3.32 -0.24 46.26
N GLY A 502 2.31 -0.42 47.11
CA GLY A 502 1.24 -1.40 46.92
C GLY A 502 0.36 -1.05 45.71
N GLY A 503 0.75 -1.52 44.51
CA GLY A 503 -0.09 -1.48 43.31
C GLY A 503 0.35 -0.53 42.21
N TYR A 504 1.58 0.02 42.24
CA TYR A 504 2.08 0.91 41.16
C TYR A 504 2.00 0.30 39.76
N SER A 505 2.07 -1.03 39.68
CA SER A 505 2.01 -1.83 38.47
C SER A 505 0.58 -2.27 38.12
N LYS A 506 -0.46 -1.59 38.62
CA LYS A 506 -1.87 -1.91 38.33
C LYS A 506 -2.48 -0.80 37.49
N LYS A 507 -2.45 -0.94 36.17
CA LYS A 507 -2.96 0.06 35.23
C LYS A 507 -4.45 0.36 35.39
N GLU A 508 -5.20 -0.50 36.07
CA GLU A 508 -6.62 -0.31 36.39
C GLU A 508 -6.84 0.70 37.53
N ASN A 509 -5.80 0.96 38.34
CA ASN A 509 -5.89 1.83 39.50
C ASN A 509 -5.40 3.24 39.15
N LYS A 510 -6.32 4.21 39.12
CA LYS A 510 -6.00 5.63 38.93
C LYS A 510 -4.98 6.12 39.95
N GLY A 511 -4.01 6.92 39.51
CA GLY A 511 -2.92 7.45 40.34
C GLY A 511 -1.70 6.54 40.47
N THR A 512 -1.72 5.38 39.82
CA THR A 512 -0.52 4.54 39.69
C THR A 512 0.30 4.95 38.48
N GLY A 513 1.62 4.73 38.53
CA GLY A 513 2.51 4.97 37.40
C GLY A 513 2.05 4.19 36.17
N ALA A 514 1.61 2.93 36.35
CA ALA A 514 1.11 2.11 35.25
C ALA A 514 -0.16 2.68 34.61
N TYR A 515 -1.09 3.22 35.40
CA TYR A 515 -2.28 3.89 34.88
C TYR A 515 -1.91 5.12 34.05
N TYR A 516 -1.00 5.96 34.56
CA TYR A 516 -0.56 7.16 33.84
C TYR A 516 0.15 6.80 32.53
N PHE A 517 1.04 5.81 32.57
CA PHE A 517 1.73 5.33 31.37
C PHE A 517 0.77 4.73 30.35
N GLN A 518 -0.19 3.91 30.80
CA GLN A 518 -1.21 3.33 29.92
C GLN A 518 -2.03 4.43 29.22
N THR A 519 -2.34 5.53 29.91
CA THR A 519 -3.03 6.68 29.30
C THR A 519 -2.22 7.28 28.14
N GLN A 520 -0.88 7.29 28.25
CA GLN A 520 -0.01 7.73 27.16
C GLN A 520 0.03 6.71 26.01
N LEU A 521 0.12 5.41 26.31
CA LEU A 521 0.06 4.34 25.30
C LEU A 521 -1.26 4.37 24.53
N ASP A 522 -2.38 4.62 25.21
CA ASP A 522 -3.70 4.73 24.60
C ASP A 522 -3.77 5.95 23.66
N LEU A 523 -3.15 7.07 24.04
CA LEU A 523 -3.01 8.24 23.16
C LEU A 523 -2.17 7.91 21.93
N TYR A 524 -1.01 7.27 22.09
CA TYR A 524 -0.14 6.87 21.00
C TYR A 524 -0.86 5.96 20.01
N LYS A 525 -1.55 4.93 20.52
CA LYS A 525 -2.35 4.01 19.70
C LYS A 525 -3.47 4.73 18.95
N LYS A 526 -4.18 5.66 19.61
CA LYS A 526 -5.23 6.47 18.98
C LYS A 526 -4.69 7.34 17.84
N LEU A 527 -3.44 7.79 17.95
CA LEU A 527 -2.76 8.59 16.94
C LEU A 527 -2.04 7.75 15.88
N GLY A 528 -2.22 6.42 15.88
CA GLY A 528 -1.62 5.54 14.89
C GLY A 528 -0.13 5.27 15.09
N ILE A 529 0.43 5.59 16.27
CA ILE A 529 1.79 5.18 16.66
C ILE A 529 1.81 3.67 16.92
N TYR A 530 2.90 3.03 16.50
CA TYR A 530 3.08 1.58 16.50
C TYR A 530 4.41 1.18 17.13
N ASN A 531 4.52 -0.09 17.54
CA ASN A 531 5.76 -0.64 18.07
C ASN A 531 6.86 -0.62 17.00
N GLY A 532 8.10 -0.35 17.42
CA GLY A 532 9.23 -0.24 16.50
C GLY A 532 9.37 1.08 15.76
N TYR A 533 8.40 2.00 15.85
CA TYR A 533 8.59 3.40 15.43
C TYR A 533 9.64 4.10 16.32
N GLN A 534 10.56 4.85 15.70
CA GLN A 534 11.58 5.60 16.42
C GLN A 534 11.14 7.05 16.66
N PHE A 535 10.84 7.37 17.90
CA PHE A 535 10.59 8.72 18.36
C PHE A 535 11.91 9.51 18.40
N ASN A 536 11.83 10.78 18.02
CA ASN A 536 12.88 11.75 18.33
C ASN A 536 12.71 12.21 19.78
N VAL A 537 13.72 11.96 20.62
CA VAL A 537 13.72 12.40 22.01
C VAL A 537 14.61 13.62 22.16
N HIS A 538 14.03 14.73 22.65
CA HIS A 538 14.75 15.93 23.02
C HIS A 538 14.79 16.09 24.54
N LEU A 539 15.98 16.03 25.12
CA LEU A 539 16.19 16.13 26.55
C LEU A 539 16.76 17.49 26.95
N LYS A 540 15.97 18.24 27.71
CA LYS A 540 16.27 19.57 28.26
C LYS A 540 16.57 19.46 29.75
N GLY A 541 17.42 20.37 30.23
CA GLY A 541 17.99 20.32 31.58
C GLY A 541 19.30 19.55 31.58
N ARG A 542 20.41 20.23 31.91
CA ARG A 542 21.77 19.69 31.81
C ARG A 542 22.35 19.48 33.20
N LEU A 543 23.11 18.40 33.35
CA LEU A 543 24.04 18.20 34.45
C LEU A 543 25.01 19.39 34.46
N LYS A 544 25.01 20.20 35.52
CA LYS A 544 25.89 21.38 35.65
C LYS A 544 27.25 21.00 36.18
#